data_AF-A0A1D1YSQ1-F1
#
_entry.id   AF-A0A1D1YSQ1-F1
#
_cell.length_a   1.000
_cell.length_b   1.000
_cell.length_c   1.000
_cell.angle_alpha   90.00
_cell.angle_beta   90.00
_cell.angle_gamma   90.00
#
_symmetry.space_group_name_H-M   'P 1'
#
loop_
_entity.id
_entity.type
_entity.pdbx_description
1 polymer ?
#
loop_
_entity_poly.entity_id
_entity_poly.type
_entity_poly.pdbx_seq_one_letter_code
_entity_poly.pdbx_strand_id
1 'polypeptide(L)'
;MRGCAASGALDDTLYTKPLPWIGLYVAAASFLCAAAMAFDAYSGFRRRMLWFPARLFSLNATTITLLGVANKFPVDLNTSMPRSIDQLTKLSGTTLICTVMANFVPSLGMDRDVASNVVALGILVVTVIVNVCIQMGTGVIYAFLPEHIIIMILLMAQLVVLISSALSVKSTRQLLERQYDDLCRETYAHTSEHYFSKSNLESYIKRAWLMVQTNRPQYGVSEMGSASAFFCLLAAIVLTEALLRALFIESSMSAFCSGTSDYRWSATLVLIVQAAAVVIGTVAPVCRWLYRIQFEQVPEALEVEEYWVMRLKGWKTPPSAFQLMMGWGWKIVDRLKNSVLDGLIRLQSRVVLSCKLIHL
;
A
#
# COMPACT_ATOMS: atom_id res chain seq x y z
N MET A 1 -43.85 16.25 4.19
CA MET A 1 -42.61 15.51 4.49
C MET A 1 -41.47 16.25 3.83
N ARG A 2 -40.40 16.64 4.55
CA ARG A 2 -39.23 17.27 3.93
C ARG A 2 -38.47 16.18 3.16
N GLY A 3 -38.52 16.19 1.82
CA GLY A 3 -37.76 15.25 0.96
C GLY A 3 -38.57 14.52 -0.11
N CYS A 4 -39.90 14.53 -0.04
CA CYS A 4 -40.75 14.03 -1.11
C CYS A 4 -41.55 15.20 -1.71
N ALA A 5 -41.63 15.24 -3.03
CA ALA A 5 -42.55 16.11 -3.76
C ALA A 5 -44.00 15.80 -3.36
N ALA A 6 -44.92 16.72 -3.64
CA ALA A 6 -46.35 16.52 -3.38
C ALA A 6 -46.94 15.28 -4.09
N SER A 7 -46.27 14.80 -5.14
CA SER A 7 -46.58 13.57 -5.87
C SER A 7 -46.11 12.27 -5.19
N GLY A 8 -45.38 12.35 -4.07
CA GLY A 8 -44.75 11.22 -3.39
C GLY A 8 -43.40 10.78 -4.00
N ALA A 9 -42.97 11.38 -5.11
CA ALA A 9 -41.64 11.16 -5.69
C ALA A 9 -40.54 11.81 -4.83
N LEU A 10 -39.35 11.20 -4.82
CA LEU A 10 -38.19 11.78 -4.14
C LEU A 10 -37.78 13.08 -4.83
N ASP A 11 -37.50 14.13 -4.05
CA ASP A 11 -37.01 15.38 -4.63
C ASP A 11 -35.49 15.30 -4.87
N ASP A 12 -35.12 14.83 -6.07
CA ASP A 12 -33.73 14.63 -6.49
C ASP A 12 -32.88 15.90 -6.35
N THR A 13 -33.51 17.08 -6.45
CA THR A 13 -32.79 18.37 -6.32
C THR A 13 -32.35 18.67 -4.88
N LEU A 14 -33.18 18.28 -3.90
CA LEU A 14 -32.84 18.39 -2.49
C LEU A 14 -31.84 17.29 -2.08
N TYR A 15 -31.97 16.09 -2.65
CA TYR A 15 -31.11 14.95 -2.37
C TYR A 15 -29.67 15.14 -2.87
N THR A 16 -29.48 15.78 -4.02
CA THR A 16 -28.16 16.01 -4.62
C THR A 16 -27.44 17.27 -4.10
N LYS A 17 -28.16 18.18 -3.43
CA LYS A 17 -27.61 19.43 -2.88
C LYS A 17 -26.37 19.30 -1.98
N PRO A 18 -26.19 18.26 -1.13
CA PRO A 18 -25.00 18.11 -0.30
C PRO A 18 -23.80 17.46 -1.01
N LEU A 19 -23.97 16.88 -2.22
CA LEU A 19 -22.90 16.16 -2.91
C LEU A 19 -21.67 17.03 -3.22
N PRO A 20 -21.81 18.31 -3.64
CA PRO A 20 -20.66 19.19 -3.80
C PRO A 20 -19.87 19.44 -2.50
N TRP A 21 -20.56 19.49 -1.35
CA TRP A 21 -19.90 19.59 -0.04
C TRP A 21 -19.13 18.32 0.29
N ILE A 22 -19.70 17.15 -0.01
CA ILE A 22 -19.00 15.87 0.11
C ILE A 22 -17.72 15.87 -0.72
N GLY A 23 -17.77 16.34 -1.98
CA GLY A 23 -16.57 16.49 -2.81
C GLY A 23 -15.52 17.41 -2.18
N LEU A 24 -15.92 18.51 -1.55
CA LEU A 24 -15.00 19.40 -0.83
C LEU A 24 -14.31 18.68 0.37
N TYR A 25 -15.06 17.88 1.13
CA TYR A 25 -14.48 17.06 2.20
C TYR A 25 -13.46 16.04 1.68
N VAL A 26 -13.76 15.40 0.54
CA VAL A 26 -12.84 14.46 -0.12
C VAL A 26 -11.56 15.19 -0.52
N ALA A 27 -11.67 16.36 -1.13
CA ALA A 27 -10.51 17.14 -1.55
C ALA A 27 -9.66 17.59 -0.36
N ALA A 28 -10.29 18.03 0.74
CA ALA A 28 -9.57 18.37 1.96
C ALA A 28 -8.80 17.16 2.52
N ALA A 29 -9.41 15.97 2.51
CA ALA A 29 -8.74 14.73 2.93
C ALA A 29 -7.55 14.39 2.01
N SER A 30 -7.72 14.48 0.69
CA SER A 30 -6.63 14.27 -0.28
C SER A 30 -5.50 15.29 -0.12
N PHE A 31 -5.82 16.55 0.17
CA PHE A 31 -4.83 17.59 0.47
C PHE A 31 -4.03 17.28 1.72
N LEU A 32 -4.69 16.82 2.79
CA LEU A 32 -4.00 16.41 4.02
C LEU A 32 -3.04 15.23 3.77
N CYS A 33 -3.43 14.25 2.96
CA CYS A 33 -2.53 13.19 2.51
C CYS A 33 -1.32 13.77 1.74
N ALA A 34 -1.56 14.70 0.82
CA ALA A 34 -0.51 15.35 0.04
C ALA A 34 0.48 16.11 0.93
N ALA A 35 -0.04 16.93 1.86
CA ALA A 35 0.76 17.70 2.80
C ALA A 35 1.59 16.79 3.71
N ALA A 36 1.01 15.66 4.15
CA ALA A 36 1.72 14.71 4.99
C ALA A 36 2.88 14.03 4.24
N MET A 37 2.62 13.57 3.00
CA MET A 37 3.66 13.00 2.13
C MET A 37 4.75 14.04 1.80
N ALA A 38 4.37 15.29 1.51
CA ALA A 38 5.30 16.38 1.24
C ALA A 38 6.21 16.67 2.45
N PHE A 39 5.65 16.67 3.65
CA PHE A 39 6.41 16.90 4.87
C PHE A 39 7.44 15.79 5.11
N ASP A 40 7.06 14.53 4.93
CA ASP A 40 7.98 13.39 5.06
C ASP A 40 9.09 13.47 4.00
N ALA A 41 8.77 13.82 2.75
CA ALA A 41 9.75 14.06 1.69
C ALA A 41 10.71 15.22 2.04
N TYR A 42 10.17 16.37 2.43
CA TYR A 42 10.98 17.53 2.82
C TYR A 42 11.88 17.24 4.02
N SER A 43 11.35 16.55 5.03
CA SER A 43 12.11 16.23 6.24
C SER A 43 13.26 15.26 5.95
N GLY A 44 13.08 14.28 5.07
CA GLY A 44 14.16 13.38 4.63
C GLY A 44 15.24 14.11 3.84
N PHE A 45 14.84 15.01 2.92
CA PHE A 45 15.77 15.83 2.17
C PHE A 45 16.60 16.75 3.09
N ARG A 46 15.94 17.44 4.03
CA ARG A 46 16.60 18.33 4.99
C ARG A 46 17.61 17.60 5.87
N ARG A 47 17.35 16.33 6.22
CA ARG A 47 18.23 15.50 7.06
C ARG A 47 19.31 14.76 6.27
N ARG A 48 19.37 14.93 4.93
CA ARG A 48 20.22 14.17 4.01
C ARG A 48 20.09 12.65 4.19
N MET A 49 18.96 12.17 4.72
CA MET A 49 18.66 10.75 4.85
C MET A 49 17.76 10.37 3.68
N LEU A 50 18.39 9.81 2.65
CA LEU A 50 17.73 9.40 1.39
C LEU A 50 16.80 8.18 1.58
N TRP A 51 16.92 7.51 2.73
CA TRP A 51 15.91 6.60 3.26
C TRP A 51 14.84 7.43 4.01
N PHE A 52 13.97 8.14 3.26
CA PHE A 52 12.95 9.03 3.83
C PHE A 52 12.11 8.32 4.89
N PRO A 53 12.26 8.64 6.19
CA PRO A 53 11.48 7.99 7.23
C PRO A 53 10.04 8.51 7.18
N ALA A 54 9.08 7.61 6.95
CA ALA A 54 7.65 7.93 6.98
C ALA A 54 7.19 8.12 8.44
N ARG A 55 7.45 9.30 9.01
CA ARG A 55 7.12 9.62 10.41
C ARG A 55 5.74 10.22 10.55
N LEU A 56 5.39 11.15 9.66
CA LEU A 56 4.11 11.84 9.70
C LEU A 56 3.04 11.04 8.94
N PHE A 57 3.40 10.47 7.80
CA PHE A 57 2.53 9.65 6.97
C PHE A 57 2.82 8.16 7.15
N SER A 58 2.72 7.70 8.39
CA SER A 58 2.87 6.28 8.75
C SER A 58 1.58 5.50 8.52
N LEU A 59 1.70 4.18 8.35
CA LEU A 59 0.56 3.28 8.27
C LEU A 59 -0.09 3.12 9.66
N ASN A 60 -1.10 3.94 9.95
CA ASN A 60 -1.86 3.91 11.19
C ASN A 60 -3.36 4.01 10.92
N ALA A 61 -4.18 3.81 11.95
CA ALA A 61 -5.64 3.91 11.81
C ALA A 61 -6.10 5.27 11.26
N THR A 62 -5.43 6.37 11.63
CA THR A 62 -5.80 7.72 11.19
C THR A 62 -5.53 7.98 9.72
N THR A 63 -4.41 7.49 9.18
CA THR A 63 -4.07 7.65 7.75
C THR A 63 -4.93 6.74 6.89
N ILE A 64 -5.31 5.55 7.39
CA ILE A 64 -6.25 4.65 6.72
C ILE A 64 -7.66 5.25 6.66
N THR A 65 -8.16 5.85 7.74
CA THR A 65 -9.48 6.51 7.72
C THR A 65 -9.47 7.73 6.82
N LEU A 66 -8.43 8.56 6.89
CA LEU A 66 -8.23 9.70 5.99
C LEU A 66 -8.19 9.25 4.53
N LEU A 67 -7.48 8.16 4.23
CA LEU A 67 -7.43 7.56 2.89
C LEU A 67 -8.79 7.05 2.44
N GLY A 68 -9.58 6.46 3.34
CA GLY A 68 -10.97 6.05 3.06
C GLY A 68 -11.85 7.24 2.65
N VAL A 69 -11.74 8.36 3.35
CA VAL A 69 -12.46 9.61 2.99
C VAL A 69 -11.98 10.16 1.64
N ALA A 70 -10.67 10.18 1.40
CA ALA A 70 -10.08 10.64 0.14
C ALA A 70 -10.51 9.80 -1.07
N ASN A 71 -10.88 8.53 -0.86
CA ASN A 71 -11.24 7.59 -1.93
C ASN A 71 -12.74 7.35 -2.08
N LYS A 72 -13.55 8.34 -1.70
CA LYS A 72 -15.00 8.24 -1.82
C LYS A 72 -15.49 8.10 -3.27
N PHE A 73 -14.86 8.78 -4.23
CA PHE A 73 -15.26 8.75 -5.65
C PHE A 73 -15.19 7.35 -6.30
N PRO A 74 -14.09 6.59 -6.21
CA PRO A 74 -14.05 5.24 -6.77
C PRO A 74 -14.99 4.26 -6.03
N VAL A 75 -15.37 4.56 -4.78
CA VAL A 75 -16.30 3.74 -3.98
C VAL A 75 -17.77 4.11 -4.24
N ASP A 76 -18.06 5.26 -4.84
CA ASP A 76 -19.42 5.73 -5.08
C ASP A 76 -20.05 5.06 -6.32
N LEU A 77 -21.00 4.15 -6.05
CA LEU A 77 -21.75 3.39 -7.05
C LEU A 77 -23.13 3.99 -7.37
N ASN A 78 -23.62 4.91 -6.55
CA ASN A 78 -25.04 5.27 -6.55
C ASN A 78 -25.32 6.63 -7.21
N THR A 79 -24.30 7.45 -7.42
CA THR A 79 -24.43 8.80 -7.98
C THR A 79 -24.08 8.84 -9.46
N SER A 80 -24.71 9.76 -10.20
CA SER A 80 -24.47 9.89 -11.63
C SER A 80 -23.16 10.64 -11.90
N MET A 81 -22.26 9.98 -12.65
CA MET A 81 -20.91 10.47 -12.93
C MET A 81 -20.51 10.23 -14.41
N PRO A 82 -21.23 10.83 -15.39
CA PRO A 82 -21.04 10.51 -16.81
C PRO A 82 -19.87 11.25 -17.47
N ARG A 83 -19.28 12.27 -16.82
CA ARG A 83 -18.29 13.16 -17.45
C ARG A 83 -16.90 12.54 -17.45
N SER A 84 -16.06 13.01 -18.38
CA SER A 84 -14.62 12.72 -18.43
C SER A 84 -13.93 13.00 -17.09
N ILE A 85 -14.21 14.17 -16.50
CA ILE A 85 -13.69 14.60 -15.21
C ILE A 85 -14.09 13.63 -14.10
N ASP A 86 -15.31 13.12 -14.10
CA ASP A 86 -15.77 12.19 -13.05
C ASP A 86 -15.03 10.85 -13.14
N GLN A 87 -14.85 10.31 -14.36
CA GLN A 87 -14.08 9.08 -14.59
C GLN A 87 -12.61 9.27 -14.24
N LEU A 88 -12.01 10.41 -14.57
CA LEU A 88 -10.64 10.74 -14.17
C LEU A 88 -10.51 10.91 -12.66
N THR A 89 -11.53 11.43 -11.98
CA THR A 89 -11.51 11.57 -10.51
C THR A 89 -11.52 10.21 -9.82
N LYS A 90 -12.21 9.22 -10.41
CA LYS A 90 -12.15 7.82 -9.94
C LYS A 90 -10.78 7.21 -10.17
N LEU A 91 -10.18 7.48 -11.33
CA LEU A 91 -8.82 7.05 -11.68
C LEU A 91 -7.75 7.71 -10.78
N SER A 92 -7.89 9.00 -10.47
CA SER A 92 -6.98 9.72 -9.58
C SER A 92 -7.08 9.23 -8.14
N GLY A 93 -8.27 8.84 -7.68
CA GLY A 93 -8.44 8.21 -6.37
C GLY A 93 -7.73 6.86 -6.29
N THR A 94 -7.95 5.97 -7.26
CA THR A 94 -7.29 4.64 -7.27
C THR A 94 -5.77 4.74 -7.36
N THR A 95 -5.25 5.67 -8.15
CA THR A 95 -3.79 5.95 -8.23
C THR A 95 -3.24 6.61 -6.97
N LEU A 96 -4.02 7.46 -6.28
CA LEU A 96 -3.64 8.00 -4.98
C LEU A 96 -3.42 6.87 -3.97
N ILE A 97 -4.29 5.86 -3.91
CA ILE A 97 -4.09 4.70 -3.04
C ILE A 97 -2.77 4.00 -3.37
N CYS A 98 -2.50 3.73 -4.65
CA CYS A 98 -1.25 3.09 -5.08
C CYS A 98 -0.01 3.89 -4.60
N THR A 99 -0.07 5.21 -4.73
CA THR A 99 0.98 6.14 -4.30
C THR A 99 1.16 6.16 -2.78
N VAL A 100 0.05 6.17 -2.05
CA VAL A 100 0.03 6.16 -0.59
C VAL A 100 0.61 4.85 -0.05
N MET A 101 0.28 3.70 -0.65
CA MET A 101 0.87 2.41 -0.26
C MET A 101 2.39 2.39 -0.46
N ALA A 102 2.91 3.00 -1.53
CA ALA A 102 4.36 3.14 -1.74
C ALA A 102 5.04 3.93 -0.62
N ASN A 103 4.36 4.96 -0.11
CA ASN A 103 4.86 5.79 0.98
C ASN A 103 4.74 5.11 2.35
N PHE A 104 3.83 4.15 2.51
CA PHE A 104 3.69 3.37 3.75
C PHE A 104 4.76 2.29 3.93
N VAL A 105 5.41 1.81 2.85
CA VAL A 105 6.40 0.71 2.92
C VAL A 105 7.46 0.92 4.02
N PRO A 106 8.10 2.09 4.19
CA PRO A 106 9.10 2.30 5.25
C PRO A 106 8.52 2.30 6.67
N SER A 107 7.23 2.63 6.83
CA SER A 107 6.59 2.69 8.15
C SER A 107 6.33 1.30 8.74
N LEU A 108 6.30 0.25 7.91
CA LEU A 108 6.12 -1.14 8.33
C LEU A 108 7.20 -1.61 9.32
N GLY A 109 8.39 -1.00 9.26
CA GLY A 109 9.51 -1.27 10.16
C GLY A 109 9.43 -0.60 11.53
N MET A 110 8.62 0.43 11.67
CA MET A 110 8.68 1.33 12.82
C MET A 110 7.63 1.01 13.88
N ASP A 111 6.47 0.49 13.47
CA ASP A 111 5.30 0.40 14.34
C ASP A 111 5.09 -1.03 14.89
N ARG A 112 4.43 -1.16 16.05
CA ARG A 112 4.12 -2.47 16.66
C ARG A 112 2.80 -3.03 16.16
N ASP A 113 1.86 -2.16 15.78
CA ASP A 113 0.50 -2.52 15.36
C ASP A 113 0.35 -2.65 13.83
N VAL A 114 1.46 -2.84 13.12
CA VAL A 114 1.51 -2.92 11.65
C VAL A 114 0.56 -3.98 11.09
N ALA A 115 0.37 -5.10 11.79
CA ALA A 115 -0.45 -6.20 11.28
C ALA A 115 -1.94 -5.83 11.14
N SER A 116 -2.55 -5.18 12.14
CA SER A 116 -3.96 -4.77 12.07
C SER A 116 -4.16 -3.66 11.04
N ASN A 117 -3.23 -2.71 10.96
CA ASN A 117 -3.28 -1.61 10.00
C ASN A 117 -3.11 -2.12 8.55
N VAL A 118 -2.24 -3.11 8.31
CA VAL A 118 -2.11 -3.75 6.98
C VAL A 118 -3.38 -4.49 6.58
N VAL A 119 -4.04 -5.19 7.51
CA VAL A 119 -5.33 -5.86 7.25
C VAL A 119 -6.41 -4.83 6.91
N ALA A 120 -6.53 -3.75 7.68
CA ALA A 120 -7.50 -2.68 7.44
C ALA A 120 -7.28 -2.00 6.07
N LEU A 121 -6.03 -1.70 5.72
CA LEU A 121 -5.68 -1.17 4.41
C LEU A 121 -5.99 -2.18 3.29
N GLY A 122 -5.72 -3.47 3.50
CA GLY A 122 -6.07 -4.52 2.55
C GLY A 122 -7.58 -4.60 2.26
N ILE A 123 -8.41 -4.49 3.31
CA ILE A 123 -9.87 -4.42 3.15
C ILE A 123 -10.26 -3.21 2.30
N LEU A 124 -9.73 -2.02 2.62
CA LEU A 124 -10.01 -0.80 1.85
C LEU A 124 -9.67 -0.95 0.36
N VAL A 125 -8.49 -1.50 0.04
CA VAL A 125 -8.04 -1.71 -1.34
C VAL A 125 -8.94 -2.70 -2.08
N VAL A 126 -9.28 -3.83 -1.45
CA VAL A 126 -10.19 -4.82 -2.05
C VAL A 126 -11.56 -4.21 -2.31
N THR A 127 -12.11 -3.44 -1.37
CA THR A 127 -13.39 -2.74 -1.55
C THR A 127 -13.35 -1.80 -2.76
N VAL A 128 -12.28 -1.01 -2.90
CA VAL A 128 -12.11 -0.09 -4.04
C VAL A 128 -12.07 -0.87 -5.36
N ILE A 129 -11.32 -1.97 -5.42
CA ILE A 129 -11.22 -2.80 -6.63
C ILE A 129 -12.57 -3.38 -7.03
N VAL A 130 -13.29 -3.98 -6.08
CA VAL A 130 -14.62 -4.56 -6.35
C VAL A 130 -15.57 -3.49 -6.89
N ASN A 131 -15.58 -2.30 -6.29
CA ASN A 131 -16.45 -1.20 -6.74
C ASN A 131 -16.09 -0.72 -8.15
N VAL A 132 -14.79 -0.57 -8.47
CA VAL A 132 -14.35 -0.19 -9.82
C VAL A 132 -14.70 -1.28 -10.84
N CYS A 133 -14.54 -2.57 -10.50
CA CYS A 133 -14.96 -3.68 -11.35
C CYS A 133 -16.47 -3.65 -11.64
N ILE A 134 -17.30 -3.38 -10.63
CA ILE A 134 -18.75 -3.22 -10.81
C ILE A 134 -19.04 -2.06 -11.77
N GLN A 135 -18.39 -0.90 -11.59
CA GLN A 135 -18.60 0.29 -12.43
C GLN A 135 -18.14 0.09 -13.88
N MET A 136 -17.11 -0.73 -14.08
CA MET A 136 -16.65 -1.12 -15.41
C MET A 136 -17.65 -2.08 -16.06
N GLY A 137 -18.17 -3.06 -15.32
CA GLY A 137 -19.18 -4.00 -15.80
C GLY A 137 -20.54 -3.36 -16.11
N THR A 138 -20.93 -2.30 -15.39
CA THR A 138 -22.15 -1.54 -15.66
C THR A 138 -22.00 -0.52 -16.79
N GLY A 139 -20.80 -0.37 -17.36
CA GLY A 139 -20.53 0.59 -18.43
C GLY A 139 -20.47 2.05 -17.98
N VAL A 140 -20.42 2.32 -16.66
CA VAL A 140 -20.25 3.68 -16.10
C VAL A 140 -18.85 4.22 -16.42
N ILE A 141 -17.85 3.33 -16.51
CA ILE A 141 -16.48 3.63 -16.94
C ILE A 141 -16.30 3.08 -18.36
N TYR A 142 -16.33 3.95 -19.37
CA TYR A 142 -16.25 3.56 -20.78
C TYR A 142 -15.12 4.24 -21.57
N ALA A 143 -14.74 5.48 -21.24
CA ALA A 143 -13.76 6.23 -22.04
C ALA A 143 -12.31 5.90 -21.67
N PHE A 144 -12.05 5.64 -20.38
CA PHE A 144 -10.72 5.35 -19.84
C PHE A 144 -10.58 3.90 -19.34
N LEU A 145 -11.21 2.97 -20.04
CA LEU A 145 -11.25 1.55 -19.67
C LEU A 145 -9.83 0.92 -19.58
N PRO A 146 -8.93 1.08 -20.57
CA PRO A 146 -7.60 0.47 -20.47
C PRO A 146 -6.77 1.06 -19.32
N GLU A 147 -6.86 2.36 -19.07
CA GLU A 147 -6.16 3.04 -17.97
C GLU A 147 -6.65 2.52 -16.60
N HIS A 148 -7.97 2.32 -16.43
CA HIS A 148 -8.53 1.71 -15.21
C HIS A 148 -8.07 0.26 -15.03
N ILE A 149 -8.01 -0.55 -16.09
CA ILE A 149 -7.50 -1.93 -16.01
C ILE A 149 -6.04 -1.94 -15.54
N ILE A 150 -5.19 -1.12 -16.17
CA ILE A 150 -3.76 -1.05 -15.82
C ILE A 150 -3.58 -0.63 -14.36
N ILE A 151 -4.29 0.41 -13.91
CA ILE A 151 -4.19 0.89 -12.53
C ILE A 151 -4.71 -0.12 -11.52
N MET A 152 -5.77 -0.89 -11.83
CA MET A 152 -6.22 -1.98 -10.96
C MET A 152 -5.16 -3.09 -10.81
N ILE A 153 -4.50 -3.45 -11.90
CA ILE A 153 -3.40 -4.43 -11.87
C ILE A 153 -2.24 -3.91 -11.01
N LEU A 154 -1.85 -2.65 -11.21
CA LEU A 154 -0.80 -1.99 -10.40
C LEU A 154 -1.19 -1.90 -8.92
N LEU A 155 -2.44 -1.57 -8.61
CA LEU A 155 -2.96 -1.49 -7.25
C LEU A 155 -2.93 -2.86 -6.55
N MET A 156 -3.31 -3.93 -7.26
CA MET A 156 -3.18 -5.31 -6.76
C MET A 156 -1.72 -5.71 -6.52
N ALA A 157 -0.84 -5.42 -7.49
CA ALA A 157 0.58 -5.71 -7.36
C ALA A 157 1.18 -4.98 -6.14
N GLN A 158 0.83 -3.70 -5.95
CA GLN A 158 1.28 -2.89 -4.83
C GLN A 158 0.78 -3.43 -3.49
N LEU A 159 -0.47 -3.90 -3.41
CA LEU A 159 -1.01 -4.53 -2.21
C LEU A 159 -0.24 -5.81 -1.86
N VAL A 160 0.05 -6.65 -2.85
CA VAL A 160 0.84 -7.87 -2.66
C VAL A 160 2.26 -7.54 -2.17
N VAL A 161 2.91 -6.52 -2.74
CA VAL A 161 4.23 -6.06 -2.30
C VAL A 161 4.17 -5.56 -0.85
N LEU A 162 3.16 -4.77 -0.49
CA LEU A 162 3.01 -4.24 0.88
C LEU A 162 2.78 -5.35 1.91
N ILE A 163 1.90 -6.31 1.62
CA ILE A 163 1.65 -7.47 2.49
C ILE A 163 2.92 -8.30 2.64
N SER A 164 3.64 -8.52 1.54
CA SER A 164 4.90 -9.28 1.56
C SER A 164 5.97 -8.57 2.38
N SER A 165 6.06 -7.24 2.25
CA SER A 165 6.97 -6.40 3.02
C SER A 165 6.65 -6.49 4.50
N ALA A 166 5.36 -6.40 4.87
CA ALA A 166 4.92 -6.50 6.26
C ALA A 166 5.24 -7.86 6.87
N LEU A 167 5.07 -8.95 6.12
CA LEU A 167 5.40 -10.30 6.56
C LEU A 167 6.91 -10.49 6.75
N SER A 168 7.73 -9.97 5.83
CA SER A 168 9.19 -10.03 5.88
C SER A 168 9.77 -9.20 7.02
N VAL A 169 9.29 -7.97 7.21
CA VAL A 169 9.71 -7.11 8.33
C VAL A 169 9.38 -7.77 9.67
N LYS A 170 8.20 -8.38 9.78
CA LYS A 170 7.81 -9.07 11.02
C LYS A 170 8.61 -10.37 11.24
N SER A 171 8.97 -11.10 10.19
CA SER A 171 9.79 -12.33 10.31
C SER A 171 11.22 -12.01 10.70
N THR A 172 11.85 -11.05 10.01
CA THR A 172 13.22 -10.58 10.29
C THR A 172 13.34 -10.04 11.72
N ARG A 173 12.38 -9.22 12.18
CA ARG A 173 12.36 -8.74 13.57
C ARG A 173 12.32 -9.88 14.59
N GLN A 174 11.45 -10.87 14.39
CA GLN A 174 11.36 -12.01 15.30
C GLN A 174 12.61 -12.89 15.27
N LEU A 175 13.25 -13.03 14.11
CA LEU A 175 14.51 -13.75 14.00
C LEU A 175 15.62 -13.03 14.78
N LEU A 176 15.72 -11.70 14.63
CA LEU A 176 16.68 -10.88 15.35
C LEU A 176 16.42 -10.88 16.87
N GLU A 177 15.16 -10.80 17.30
CA GLU A 177 14.77 -10.91 18.72
C GLU A 177 15.19 -12.27 19.31
N ARG A 178 14.96 -13.38 18.58
CA ARG A 178 15.40 -14.72 19.01
C ARG A 178 16.92 -14.84 19.09
N GLN A 179 17.64 -14.38 18.05
CA GLN A 179 19.11 -14.38 18.06
C GLN A 179 19.66 -13.56 19.21
N TYR A 180 19.02 -12.44 19.53
CA TYR A 180 19.38 -11.61 20.68
C TYR A 180 19.13 -12.34 22.00
N ASP A 181 17.97 -12.97 22.18
CA ASP A 181 17.62 -13.71 23.39
C ASP A 181 18.51 -14.95 23.63
N ASP A 182 18.84 -15.68 22.56
CA ASP A 182 19.73 -16.84 22.61
C ASP A 182 21.15 -16.41 22.99
N LEU A 183 21.66 -15.32 22.37
CA LEU A 183 22.95 -14.73 22.73
C LEU A 183 22.93 -14.16 24.15
N CYS A 184 21.78 -13.69 24.64
CA CYS A 184 21.59 -13.30 26.04
C CYS A 184 21.77 -14.50 26.97
N ARG A 185 21.02 -15.57 26.74
CA ARG A 185 21.06 -16.81 27.54
C ARG A 185 22.44 -17.44 27.58
N GLU A 186 23.13 -17.54 26.44
CA GLU A 186 24.45 -18.17 26.35
C GLU A 186 25.48 -17.43 27.21
N THR A 187 25.52 -16.10 27.18
CA THR A 187 26.48 -15.34 28.01
C THR A 187 26.12 -15.41 29.49
N TYR A 188 24.84 -15.37 29.88
CA TYR A 188 24.45 -15.51 31.29
C TYR A 188 24.88 -16.87 31.87
N ALA A 189 24.79 -17.94 31.07
CA ALA A 189 25.27 -19.27 31.46
C ALA A 189 26.81 -19.33 31.63
N HIS A 190 27.56 -18.48 30.92
CA HIS A 190 29.02 -18.41 30.99
C HIS A 190 29.57 -17.34 31.94
N THR A 191 28.72 -16.59 32.67
CA THR A 191 29.17 -15.46 33.52
C THR A 191 29.70 -15.89 34.90
N SER A 192 30.39 -17.04 35.02
CA SER A 192 31.13 -17.39 36.25
C SER A 192 32.62 -17.01 36.22
N GLU A 193 33.18 -16.62 35.06
CA GLU A 193 34.61 -16.27 34.97
C GLU A 193 34.81 -14.94 34.23
N HIS A 194 35.00 -13.88 35.01
CA HIS A 194 35.37 -12.54 34.54
C HIS A 194 36.81 -12.53 33.99
N TYR A 195 36.98 -12.74 32.69
CA TYR A 195 38.20 -12.33 31.97
C TYR A 195 37.84 -11.62 30.65
N PHE A 196 38.51 -10.50 30.38
CA PHE A 196 38.42 -9.73 29.15
C PHE A 196 39.11 -10.49 28.00
N SER A 197 38.45 -11.52 27.47
CA SER A 197 38.90 -12.30 26.31
C SER A 197 38.40 -11.69 24.99
N LYS A 198 39.12 -11.92 23.89
CA LYS A 198 38.72 -11.53 22.53
C LYS A 198 37.33 -12.07 22.16
N SER A 199 36.96 -13.26 22.64
CA SER A 199 35.62 -13.86 22.43
C SER A 199 34.50 -13.08 23.13
N ASN A 200 34.77 -12.49 24.29
CA ASN A 200 33.81 -11.64 25.00
C ASN A 200 33.61 -10.31 24.27
N LEU A 201 34.67 -9.72 23.71
CA LEU A 201 34.54 -8.49 22.91
C LEU A 201 33.70 -8.72 21.65
N GLU A 202 33.92 -9.84 20.96
CA GLU A 202 33.14 -10.21 19.77
C GLU A 202 31.66 -10.40 20.10
N SER A 203 31.33 -11.03 21.24
CA SER A 203 29.94 -11.19 21.68
C SER A 203 29.28 -9.87 22.07
N TYR A 204 30.01 -8.93 22.72
CA TYR A 204 29.52 -7.58 23.00
C TYR A 204 29.26 -6.78 21.72
N ILE A 205 30.16 -6.83 20.74
CA ILE A 205 29.98 -6.16 19.45
C ILE A 205 28.77 -6.75 18.72
N LYS A 206 28.64 -8.08 18.70
CA LYS A 206 27.50 -8.77 18.08
C LYS A 206 26.17 -8.42 18.76
N ARG A 207 26.14 -8.30 20.10
CA ARG A 207 24.97 -7.81 20.85
C ARG A 207 24.63 -6.36 20.55
N ALA A 208 25.63 -5.47 20.56
CA ALA A 208 25.44 -4.06 20.26
C ALA A 208 24.91 -3.90 18.82
N TRP A 209 25.46 -4.66 17.88
CA TRP A 209 25.00 -4.70 16.50
C TRP A 209 23.57 -5.24 16.38
N LEU A 210 23.23 -6.37 17.01
CA LEU A 210 21.87 -6.92 17.03
C LEU A 210 20.87 -5.98 17.72
N MET A 211 21.28 -5.25 18.76
CA MET A 211 20.44 -4.27 19.45
C MET A 211 20.15 -3.04 18.55
N VAL A 212 21.14 -2.61 17.77
CA VAL A 212 20.92 -1.57 16.74
C VAL A 212 19.99 -2.10 15.65
N GLN A 213 20.15 -3.35 15.24
CA GLN A 213 19.43 -3.95 14.13
C GLN A 213 17.97 -4.31 14.44
N THR A 214 17.69 -4.82 15.63
CA THR A 214 16.32 -5.04 16.15
C THR A 214 15.51 -3.74 16.19
N ASN A 215 16.19 -2.60 16.37
CA ASN A 215 15.59 -1.28 16.41
C ASN A 215 15.52 -0.58 15.02
N ARG A 216 16.10 -1.19 13.97
CA ARG A 216 16.20 -0.66 12.60
C ARG A 216 15.99 -1.80 11.58
N PRO A 217 14.75 -2.21 11.28
CA PRO A 217 14.49 -3.23 10.27
C PRO A 217 14.66 -2.64 8.85
N GLN A 218 15.91 -2.40 8.46
CA GLN A 218 16.26 -1.78 7.18
C GLN A 218 16.43 -2.78 6.04
N TYR A 219 16.72 -4.06 6.33
CA TYR A 219 17.12 -5.02 5.29
C TYR A 219 15.95 -5.57 4.44
N GLY A 220 14.83 -5.99 5.06
CA GLY A 220 13.69 -6.54 4.29
C GLY A 220 12.84 -5.50 3.54
N VAL A 221 13.06 -4.21 3.78
CA VAL A 221 12.31 -3.10 3.16
C VAL A 221 12.96 -2.63 1.85
N SER A 222 14.25 -2.95 1.64
CA SER A 222 15.06 -2.43 0.52
C SER A 222 14.61 -2.96 -0.85
N GLU A 223 14.49 -4.28 -1.00
CA GLU A 223 14.11 -4.92 -2.25
C GLU A 223 12.65 -4.63 -2.65
N MET A 224 11.72 -4.90 -1.75
CA MET A 224 10.29 -4.69 -2.00
C MET A 224 9.92 -3.21 -2.12
N GLY A 225 10.66 -2.32 -1.45
CA GLY A 225 10.51 -0.87 -1.61
C GLY A 225 10.84 -0.38 -3.02
N SER A 226 11.76 -1.05 -3.72
CA SER A 226 12.15 -0.70 -5.09
C SER A 226 11.04 -1.02 -6.10
N ALA A 227 10.47 -2.23 -6.04
CA ALA A 227 9.33 -2.59 -6.87
C ALA A 227 8.11 -1.71 -6.56
N SER A 228 7.91 -1.37 -5.29
CA SER A 228 6.82 -0.49 -4.88
C SER A 228 6.94 0.93 -5.46
N ALA A 229 8.17 1.46 -5.53
CA ALA A 229 8.46 2.73 -6.18
C ALA A 229 8.25 2.68 -7.69
N PHE A 230 8.66 1.57 -8.34
CA PHE A 230 8.43 1.37 -9.77
C PHE A 230 6.93 1.33 -10.13
N PHE A 231 6.11 0.56 -9.39
CA PHE A 231 4.67 0.54 -9.61
C PHE A 231 4.01 1.89 -9.33
N CYS A 232 4.49 2.62 -8.33
CA CYS A 232 4.04 3.99 -8.05
C CYS A 232 4.34 4.95 -9.21
N LEU A 233 5.54 4.87 -9.79
CA LEU A 233 5.94 5.69 -10.94
C LEU A 233 5.10 5.35 -12.17
N LEU A 234 4.91 4.06 -12.48
CA LEU A 234 4.04 3.63 -13.58
C LEU A 234 2.60 4.13 -13.39
N ALA A 235 2.04 4.01 -12.19
CA ALA A 235 0.69 4.49 -11.91
C ALA A 235 0.55 6.01 -12.14
N ALA A 236 1.57 6.80 -11.81
CA ALA A 236 1.58 8.23 -12.05
C ALA A 236 1.73 8.60 -13.53
N ILE A 237 2.51 7.83 -14.29
CA ILE A 237 2.61 7.99 -15.75
C ILE A 237 1.24 7.72 -16.39
N VAL A 238 0.56 6.62 -16.04
CA VAL A 238 -0.77 6.28 -16.56
C VAL A 238 -1.79 7.37 -16.22
N LEU A 239 -1.76 7.92 -15.00
CA LEU A 239 -2.63 9.05 -14.64
C LEU A 239 -2.34 10.29 -15.49
N THR A 240 -1.07 10.60 -15.71
CA THR A 240 -0.65 11.77 -16.51
C THR A 240 -1.07 11.61 -17.96
N GLU A 241 -0.89 10.42 -18.53
CA GLU A 241 -1.37 10.08 -19.88
C GLU A 241 -2.89 10.24 -19.98
N ALA A 242 -3.65 9.72 -19.02
CA ALA A 242 -5.11 9.84 -18.99
C ALA A 242 -5.56 11.30 -18.92
N LEU A 243 -4.88 12.13 -18.11
CA LEU A 243 -5.14 13.57 -18.02
C LEU A 243 -4.84 14.28 -19.35
N LEU A 244 -3.70 13.99 -19.98
CA LEU A 244 -3.35 14.56 -21.28
C LEU A 244 -4.38 14.16 -22.35
N ARG A 245 -4.74 12.89 -22.41
CA ARG A 245 -5.75 12.35 -23.34
C ARG A 245 -7.10 13.03 -23.13
N ALA A 246 -7.50 13.28 -21.89
CA ALA A 246 -8.73 13.99 -21.58
C ALA A 246 -8.71 15.44 -22.09
N LEU A 247 -7.61 16.16 -21.91
CA LEU A 247 -7.44 17.53 -22.41
C LEU A 247 -7.52 17.58 -23.94
N PHE A 248 -6.91 16.61 -24.62
CA PHE A 248 -7.00 16.50 -26.09
C PHE A 248 -8.42 16.21 -26.55
N ILE A 249 -9.14 15.28 -25.90
CA ILE A 249 -10.52 14.92 -26.29
C ILE A 249 -11.50 16.06 -25.99
N GLU A 250 -11.33 16.82 -24.90
CA GLU A 250 -12.16 17.99 -24.60
C GLU A 250 -12.02 19.09 -25.68
N SER A 251 -10.84 19.22 -26.27
CA SER A 251 -10.59 20.16 -27.38
C SER A 251 -11.24 19.71 -28.70
N SER A 252 -11.50 18.41 -28.87
CA SER A 252 -12.20 17.83 -30.02
C SER A 252 -13.61 17.38 -29.63
N MET A 253 -14.57 18.32 -29.59
CA MET A 253 -15.98 18.05 -29.27
C MET A 253 -16.50 16.73 -29.85
N SER A 254 -16.87 15.73 -29.01
CA SER A 254 -18.02 14.79 -29.20
C SER A 254 -17.95 13.39 -28.51
N ALA A 255 -17.05 13.10 -27.56
CA ALA A 255 -16.90 11.70 -27.06
C ALA A 255 -17.66 11.32 -25.77
N PHE A 256 -18.28 12.27 -25.07
CA PHE A 256 -18.88 12.04 -23.74
C PHE A 256 -20.38 12.37 -23.70
N CYS A 257 -21.12 11.64 -22.87
CA CYS A 257 -22.54 11.91 -22.64
C CYS A 257 -22.76 13.32 -22.09
N SER A 258 -23.72 14.05 -22.67
CA SER A 258 -24.20 15.34 -22.17
C SER A 258 -25.01 15.15 -20.88
N GLY A 259 -24.32 15.18 -19.73
CA GLY A 259 -24.95 15.10 -18.42
C GLY A 259 -24.25 15.99 -17.39
N THR A 260 -24.96 16.41 -16.35
CA THR A 260 -24.37 17.09 -15.20
C THR A 260 -24.01 16.08 -14.12
N SER A 261 -22.76 16.11 -13.66
CA SER A 261 -22.33 15.36 -12.47
C SER A 261 -23.03 15.90 -11.23
N ASP A 262 -23.53 15.01 -10.36
CA ASP A 262 -24.16 15.40 -9.10
C ASP A 262 -23.17 16.11 -8.15
N TYR A 263 -21.87 15.81 -8.30
CA TYR A 263 -20.79 16.49 -7.57
C TYR A 263 -20.42 17.87 -8.15
N ARG A 264 -20.89 18.20 -9.35
CA ARG A 264 -20.70 19.50 -10.03
C ARG A 264 -19.22 19.94 -10.07
N TRP A 265 -18.89 21.13 -9.57
CA TRP A 265 -17.54 21.72 -9.56
C TRP A 265 -16.59 21.01 -8.59
N SER A 266 -17.13 20.31 -7.59
CA SER A 266 -16.30 19.68 -6.56
C SER A 266 -15.49 18.49 -7.12
N ALA A 267 -15.99 17.79 -8.14
CA ALA A 267 -15.26 16.73 -8.82
C ALA A 267 -13.95 17.25 -9.46
N THR A 268 -14.01 18.39 -10.16
CA THR A 268 -12.82 19.03 -10.74
C THR A 268 -11.80 19.39 -9.68
N LEU A 269 -12.26 19.94 -8.55
CA LEU A 269 -11.38 20.31 -7.45
C LEU A 269 -10.72 19.08 -6.80
N VAL A 270 -11.48 17.99 -6.62
CA VAL A 270 -10.94 16.71 -6.15
C VAL A 270 -9.89 16.17 -7.11
N LEU A 271 -10.15 16.17 -8.41
CA LEU A 271 -9.21 15.71 -9.43
C LEU A 271 -7.88 16.47 -9.35
N ILE A 272 -7.93 17.80 -9.28
CA ILE A 272 -6.72 18.65 -9.19
C ILE A 272 -5.92 18.31 -7.93
N VAL A 273 -6.58 18.23 -6.78
CA VAL A 273 -5.91 17.94 -5.51
C VAL A 273 -5.31 16.53 -5.49
N GLN A 274 -6.04 15.53 -5.99
CA GLN A 274 -5.55 14.15 -6.05
C GLN A 274 -4.40 13.98 -7.04
N ALA A 275 -4.47 14.63 -8.22
CA ALA A 275 -3.36 14.62 -9.18
C ALA A 275 -2.11 15.25 -8.59
N ALA A 276 -2.23 16.41 -7.92
CA ALA A 276 -1.12 17.03 -7.21
C ALA A 276 -0.58 16.12 -6.08
N ALA A 277 -1.47 15.46 -5.33
CA ALA A 277 -1.09 14.52 -4.29
C ALA A 277 -0.30 13.31 -4.84
N VAL A 278 -0.67 12.78 -6.01
CA VAL A 278 0.06 11.71 -6.69
C VAL A 278 1.45 12.19 -7.11
N VAL A 279 1.57 13.36 -7.73
CA VAL A 279 2.86 13.93 -8.14
C VAL A 279 3.78 14.16 -6.93
N ILE A 280 3.26 14.73 -5.85
CA ILE A 280 4.04 14.95 -4.62
C ILE A 280 4.42 13.60 -3.98
N GLY A 281 3.49 12.67 -3.94
CA GLY A 281 3.66 11.36 -3.30
C GLY A 281 4.62 10.43 -4.05
N THR A 282 4.84 10.60 -5.36
CA THR A 282 5.79 9.78 -6.11
C THR A 282 7.25 10.18 -5.90
N VAL A 283 7.51 11.43 -5.49
CA VAL A 283 8.88 11.94 -5.31
C VAL A 283 9.67 11.08 -4.33
N ALA A 284 9.13 10.81 -3.14
CA ALA A 284 9.86 10.05 -2.13
C ALA A 284 10.16 8.59 -2.54
N PRO A 285 9.20 7.78 -3.01
CA PRO A 285 9.47 6.44 -3.53
C PRO A 285 10.51 6.43 -4.67
N VAL A 286 10.40 7.34 -5.64
CA VAL A 286 11.33 7.42 -6.77
C VAL A 286 12.73 7.79 -6.31
N CYS A 287 12.87 8.76 -5.40
CA CYS A 287 14.18 9.11 -4.84
C CYS A 287 14.81 7.94 -4.08
N ARG A 288 14.03 7.13 -3.34
CA ARG A 288 14.53 5.91 -2.68
C ARG A 288 15.03 4.88 -3.70
N TRP A 289 14.28 4.69 -4.78
CA TRP A 289 14.63 3.75 -5.85
C TRP A 289 15.92 4.17 -6.58
N LEU A 290 16.02 5.45 -6.98
CA LEU A 290 17.21 5.98 -7.65
C LEU A 290 18.45 5.93 -6.76
N TYR A 291 18.31 6.23 -5.47
CA TYR A 291 19.40 6.11 -4.50
C TYR A 291 19.92 4.68 -4.44
N ARG A 292 19.04 3.68 -4.46
CA ARG A 292 19.43 2.27 -4.44
C ARG A 292 20.22 1.87 -5.69
N ILE A 293 19.70 2.18 -6.88
CA ILE A 293 20.35 1.87 -8.16
C ILE A 293 21.77 2.46 -8.23
N GLN A 294 21.96 3.69 -7.72
CA GLN A 294 23.25 4.36 -7.78
C GLN A 294 24.31 3.76 -6.83
N PHE A 295 23.91 3.14 -5.73
CA PHE A 295 24.83 2.70 -4.67
C PHE A 295 24.96 1.17 -4.50
N GLU A 296 23.98 0.37 -4.93
CA GLU A 296 24.03 -1.09 -4.94
C GLU A 296 24.35 -1.62 -6.35
N GLN A 297 25.62 -1.53 -6.77
CA GLN A 297 26.10 -2.09 -8.05
C GLN A 297 26.45 -3.59 -7.99
N VAL A 298 26.13 -4.29 -6.90
CA VAL A 298 26.46 -5.71 -6.74
C VAL A 298 25.25 -6.54 -7.18
N PRO A 299 25.35 -7.39 -8.22
CA PRO A 299 24.26 -8.28 -8.59
C PRO A 299 24.04 -9.29 -7.46
N GLU A 300 22.98 -9.09 -6.67
CA GLU A 300 22.51 -10.08 -5.72
C GLU A 300 22.13 -11.36 -6.48
N ALA A 301 22.56 -12.52 -5.98
CA ALA A 301 22.19 -13.79 -6.55
C ALA A 301 20.65 -13.92 -6.61
N LEU A 302 20.16 -14.48 -7.72
CA LEU A 302 18.74 -14.74 -8.02
C LEU A 302 18.12 -15.86 -7.13
N GLU A 303 18.61 -16.03 -5.91
CA GLU A 303 18.07 -16.97 -4.95
C GLU A 303 17.09 -16.28 -4.01
N VAL A 304 15.95 -16.92 -3.76
CA VAL A 304 14.97 -16.47 -2.77
C VAL A 304 15.46 -16.92 -1.41
N GLU A 305 15.97 -15.98 -0.63
CA GLU A 305 16.50 -16.26 0.70
C GLU A 305 15.40 -16.80 1.62
N GLU A 306 15.76 -17.75 2.48
CA GLU A 306 14.76 -18.52 3.23
C GLU A 306 13.94 -17.66 4.21
N TYR A 307 14.49 -16.53 4.68
CA TYR A 307 13.81 -15.64 5.62
C TYR A 307 12.56 -14.97 5.03
N TRP A 308 12.48 -14.82 3.70
CA TRP A 308 11.30 -14.26 3.02
C TRP A 308 10.06 -15.13 3.19
N VAL A 309 10.25 -16.45 3.18
CA VAL A 309 9.16 -17.43 3.20
C VAL A 309 9.00 -18.09 4.58
N MET A 310 9.98 -17.91 5.47
CA MET A 310 10.05 -18.58 6.78
C MET A 310 8.77 -18.45 7.62
N ARG A 311 8.12 -17.29 7.62
CA ARG A 311 6.88 -17.08 8.40
C ARG A 311 5.68 -17.83 7.82
N LEU A 312 5.53 -17.82 6.50
CA LEU A 312 4.49 -18.59 5.82
C LEU A 312 4.71 -20.09 6.03
N LYS A 313 5.96 -20.57 5.93
CA LYS A 313 6.31 -21.95 6.29
C LYS A 313 5.95 -22.25 7.75
N GLY A 314 6.24 -21.34 8.68
CA GLY A 314 5.96 -21.50 10.11
C GLY A 314 4.47 -21.51 10.48
N TRP A 315 3.60 -20.91 9.67
CA TRP A 315 2.13 -20.98 9.83
C TRP A 315 1.54 -22.32 9.36
N LYS A 316 2.34 -23.12 8.63
CA LYS A 316 2.02 -24.52 8.32
C LYS A 316 2.26 -25.36 9.57
N THR A 317 1.33 -25.30 10.52
CA THR A 317 1.39 -26.12 11.74
C THR A 317 1.27 -27.61 11.39
N PRO A 318 2.09 -28.50 11.97
CA PRO A 318 1.78 -29.94 11.94
C PRO A 318 0.44 -30.18 12.65
N PRO A 319 -0.34 -31.19 12.25
CA PRO A 319 -1.64 -31.46 12.85
C PRO A 319 -1.45 -31.72 14.36
N SER A 320 -2.03 -30.85 15.19
CA SER A 320 -2.04 -31.03 16.64
C SER A 320 -2.93 -32.21 17.03
N ALA A 321 -2.64 -32.87 18.16
CA ALA A 321 -3.46 -33.99 18.65
C ALA A 321 -4.95 -33.63 18.79
N PHE A 322 -5.25 -32.36 19.06
CA PHE A 322 -6.62 -31.81 19.11
C PHE A 322 -7.30 -31.71 17.74
N GLN A 323 -6.55 -31.46 16.66
CA GLN A 323 -7.06 -31.39 15.28
C GLN A 323 -7.33 -32.77 14.66
N LEU A 324 -6.70 -33.83 15.16
CA LEU A 324 -7.02 -35.22 14.80
C LEU A 324 -8.37 -35.67 15.39
N MET A 325 -8.83 -35.03 16.47
CA MET A 325 -10.05 -35.38 17.20
C MET A 325 -11.31 -34.70 16.64
N MET A 326 -11.18 -33.56 15.95
CA MET A 326 -12.28 -32.82 15.35
C MET A 326 -12.47 -33.21 13.86
N GLY A 327 -13.70 -33.54 13.46
CA GLY A 327 -14.06 -34.27 12.23
C GLY A 327 -13.75 -33.64 10.85
N TRP A 328 -14.47 -34.08 9.82
CA TRP A 328 -14.17 -33.79 8.40
C TRP A 328 -14.13 -32.30 8.03
N GLY A 329 -14.92 -31.45 8.69
CA GLY A 329 -14.92 -30.00 8.45
C GLY A 329 -13.58 -29.33 8.76
N TRP A 330 -12.89 -29.76 9.82
CA TRP A 330 -11.56 -29.22 10.17
C TRP A 330 -10.47 -29.65 9.19
N LYS A 331 -10.58 -30.84 8.61
CA LYS A 331 -9.69 -31.28 7.52
C LYS A 331 -9.84 -30.43 6.25
N ILE A 332 -11.06 -29.98 5.95
CA ILE A 332 -11.32 -29.08 4.82
C ILE A 332 -10.71 -27.71 5.10
N VAL A 333 -10.93 -27.15 6.30
CA VAL A 333 -10.37 -25.86 6.71
C VAL A 333 -8.84 -25.90 6.67
N ASP A 334 -8.21 -26.96 7.20
CA ASP A 334 -6.76 -27.08 7.20
C ASP A 334 -6.18 -27.28 5.78
N ARG A 335 -6.86 -28.04 4.92
CA ARG A 335 -6.49 -28.16 3.50
C ARG A 335 -6.59 -26.82 2.77
N LEU A 336 -7.66 -26.06 3.02
CA LEU A 336 -7.87 -24.75 2.40
C LEU A 336 -6.82 -23.75 2.90
N LYS A 337 -6.55 -23.73 4.22
CA LYS A 337 -5.49 -22.96 4.87
C LYS A 337 -4.14 -23.27 4.22
N ASN A 338 -3.75 -24.54 4.14
CA ASN A 338 -2.47 -24.96 3.58
C ASN A 338 -2.35 -24.64 2.08
N SER A 339 -3.44 -24.75 1.32
CA SER A 339 -3.48 -24.36 -0.10
C SER A 339 -3.29 -22.86 -0.29
N VAL A 340 -3.97 -22.04 0.53
CA VAL A 340 -3.79 -20.57 0.54
C VAL A 340 -2.36 -20.20 0.93
N LEU A 341 -1.79 -20.85 1.94
CA LEU A 341 -0.40 -20.65 2.35
C LEU A 341 0.58 -21.04 1.25
N ASP A 342 0.39 -22.18 0.57
CA ASP A 342 1.24 -22.59 -0.57
C ASP A 342 1.08 -21.64 -1.77
N GLY A 343 -0.10 -21.05 -1.95
CA GLY A 343 -0.34 -19.96 -2.91
C GLY A 343 0.45 -18.71 -2.54
N LEU A 344 0.36 -18.26 -1.28
CA LEU A 344 1.08 -17.09 -0.76
C LEU A 344 2.59 -17.27 -0.81
N ILE A 345 3.09 -18.48 -0.51
CA ILE A 345 4.53 -18.81 -0.59
C ILE A 345 5.01 -18.66 -2.03
N ARG A 346 4.29 -19.25 -2.98
CA ARG A 346 4.62 -19.12 -4.41
C ARG A 346 4.50 -17.67 -4.89
N LEU A 347 3.50 -16.94 -4.43
CA LEU A 347 3.32 -15.53 -4.77
C LEU A 347 4.46 -14.68 -4.22
N GLN A 348 4.83 -14.85 -2.94
CA GLN A 348 5.96 -14.15 -2.33
C GLN A 348 7.27 -14.45 -3.04
N SER A 349 7.52 -15.72 -3.35
CA SER A 349 8.72 -16.14 -4.09
C SER A 349 8.78 -15.48 -5.48
N ARG A 350 7.66 -15.46 -6.22
CA ARG A 350 7.58 -14.78 -7.54
C ARG A 350 7.73 -13.27 -7.42
N VAL A 351 7.16 -12.65 -6.39
CA VAL A 351 7.27 -11.20 -6.15
C VAL A 351 8.72 -10.84 -5.85
N VAL A 352 9.39 -11.54 -4.94
CA VAL A 352 10.82 -11.34 -4.63
C VAL A 352 11.66 -11.48 -5.90
N LEU A 353 11.45 -12.54 -6.68
CA LEU A 353 12.16 -12.75 -7.95
C LEU A 353 11.93 -11.60 -8.95
N SER A 354 10.69 -11.12 -9.06
CA SER A 354 10.33 -10.00 -9.93
C SER A 354 10.92 -8.67 -9.44
N CYS A 355 11.00 -8.46 -8.12
CA CYS A 355 11.65 -7.29 -7.52
C CYS A 355 13.14 -7.28 -7.81
N LYS A 356 13.81 -8.44 -7.71
CA LYS A 356 15.22 -8.61 -8.09
C LYS A 356 15.45 -8.36 -9.59
N LEU A 357 14.53 -8.79 -10.45
CA LEU A 357 14.58 -8.52 -11.90
C LEU A 357 14.42 -7.03 -12.24
N ILE A 358 13.60 -6.28 -11.51
CA ILE A 358 13.46 -4.81 -11.70
C ILE A 358 14.75 -4.07 -11.35
N HIS A 359 15.63 -4.70 -10.56
CA HIS A 359 16.91 -4.14 -10.13
C HIS A 359 18.07 -4.48 -11.07
N LEU A 360 17.88 -5.44 -11.99
CA LEU A 360 18.87 -5.92 -12.94
C LEU A 360 18.77 -5.14 -14.26
#